data_AF-A0A7W0NS54-F1
#
_entry.id   AF-A0A7W0NS54-F1
#
_cell.length_a   1.000
_cell.length_b   1.000
_cell.length_c   1.000
_cell.angle_alpha   90.00
_cell.angle_beta   90.00
_cell.angle_gamma   90.00
#
_symmetry.space_group_name_H-M   'P 1'
#
loop_
_entity.id
_entity.type
_entity.pdbx_description
1 polymer ?
#
loop_
_entity_poly.entity_id
_entity_poly.type
_entity_poly.pdbx_seq_one_letter_code
_entity_poly.pdbx_strand_id
1 'polypeptide(L)'
;MSSSIYHHVRSNSHESGVTFIELLVVIVIISIVAALALMQRPSANEQFKRQNAARELKVAFERARFDSVKRRAEGVLQASVTVTTNSYTLSTDVNPNATGLESVASDLSGANITIAGFTSMTLPVTVTFDRRGEASAVDGSGYVNPQFLVCNGTCPVTPTSSTANIVLVTPTGTVNLLAGNATPPTFANANVTSIPTTTGISNMVSLP
;
A
#
# COMPACT_ATOMS: atom_id res chain seq x y z
N MET A 1 28.26 57.21 71.95
CA MET A 1 28.46 55.75 71.80
C MET A 1 27.31 55.25 70.92
N SER A 2 27.47 55.27 69.59
CA SER A 2 28.19 54.29 68.77
C SER A 2 27.38 52.99 68.61
N SER A 3 26.71 52.82 67.47
CA SER A 3 27.21 51.93 66.41
C SER A 3 26.15 51.76 65.32
N SER A 4 26.52 52.16 64.11
CA SER A 4 25.83 51.89 62.86
C SER A 4 26.23 50.49 62.39
N ILE A 5 25.26 49.62 62.08
CA ILE A 5 25.50 48.33 61.43
C ILE A 5 24.76 48.37 60.08
N TYR A 6 25.50 48.75 59.05
CA TYR A 6 25.14 48.57 57.65
C TYR A 6 25.32 47.10 57.28
N HIS A 7 24.23 46.40 56.97
CA HIS A 7 24.28 45.08 56.34
C HIS A 7 24.30 45.26 54.82
N HIS A 8 25.48 45.11 54.23
CA HIS A 8 25.67 45.12 52.77
C HIS A 8 25.29 43.75 52.21
N VAL A 9 24.10 43.62 51.63
CA VAL A 9 23.75 42.48 50.79
C VAL A 9 24.25 42.77 49.38
N ARG A 10 25.43 42.25 49.03
CA ARG A 10 25.87 42.07 47.64
C ARG A 10 25.72 40.60 47.30
N SER A 11 24.77 40.28 46.41
CA SER A 11 24.77 39.04 45.65
C SER A 11 24.59 39.42 44.20
N ASN A 12 25.60 39.08 43.39
CA ASN A 12 25.73 39.45 42.00
C ASN A 12 24.59 38.84 41.17
N SER A 13 23.69 39.69 40.70
CA SER A 13 22.89 39.45 39.51
C SER A 13 23.83 39.41 38.30
N HIS A 14 24.40 38.24 38.01
CA HIS A 14 24.89 37.90 36.67
C HIS A 14 23.67 37.74 35.75
N GLU A 15 22.98 38.85 35.51
CA GLU A 15 22.07 38.96 34.38
C GLU A 15 22.96 39.08 33.14
N SER A 16 23.35 37.92 32.60
CA SER A 16 23.88 37.83 31.24
C SER A 16 22.74 38.23 30.31
N GLY A 17 22.66 39.52 30.01
CA GLY A 17 21.74 40.05 29.04
C GLY A 17 22.03 39.41 27.70
N VAL A 18 21.14 38.53 27.25
CA VAL A 18 21.03 38.13 25.85
C VAL A 18 21.04 39.42 25.04
N THR A 19 22.09 39.61 24.26
CA THR A 19 22.25 40.88 23.56
C THR A 19 21.16 40.98 22.48
N PHE A 20 20.60 42.16 22.26
CA PHE A 20 19.54 42.36 21.25
C PHE A 20 19.98 41.86 19.85
N ILE A 21 21.29 41.90 19.58
CA ILE A 21 21.93 41.37 18.38
C ILE A 21 21.79 39.84 18.29
N GLU A 22 21.95 39.13 19.39
CA GLU A 22 21.88 37.67 19.45
C GLU A 22 20.45 37.20 19.15
N LEU A 23 19.45 37.90 19.69
CA LEU A 23 18.04 37.63 19.39
C LEU A 23 17.70 37.87 17.91
N LEU A 24 18.26 38.92 17.29
CA LEU A 24 18.07 39.18 15.87
C LEU A 24 18.68 38.07 15.00
N VAL A 25 19.90 37.63 15.33
CA VAL A 25 20.55 36.50 14.63
C VAL A 25 19.73 35.23 14.76
N VAL A 26 19.19 34.92 15.95
CA VAL A 26 18.34 33.74 16.16
C VAL A 26 17.07 33.80 15.31
N ILE A 27 16.39 34.96 15.24
CA ILE A 27 15.20 35.14 14.39
C ILE A 27 15.54 34.93 12.90
N VAL A 28 16.69 35.45 12.45
CA VAL A 28 17.16 35.26 11.08
C VAL A 28 17.40 33.78 10.79
N ILE A 29 18.08 33.05 11.69
CA ILE A 29 18.32 31.61 11.54
C ILE A 29 17.00 30.84 11.51
N ILE A 30 16.06 31.13 12.42
CA ILE A 30 14.75 30.47 12.47
C ILE A 30 13.97 30.72 11.17
N SER A 31 13.98 31.94 10.63
CA SER A 31 13.25 32.25 9.40
C SER A 31 13.82 31.52 8.17
N ILE A 32 15.15 31.39 8.08
CA ILE A 32 15.81 30.61 7.02
C ILE A 32 15.43 29.12 7.13
N VAL A 33 15.51 28.55 8.34
CA VAL A 33 15.15 27.15 8.57
C VAL A 33 13.66 26.89 8.28
N ALA A 34 12.78 27.80 8.70
CA ALA A 34 11.34 27.70 8.43
C ALA A 34 11.04 27.77 6.92
N ALA A 35 11.71 28.64 6.17
CA ALA A 35 11.55 28.73 4.73
C ALA A 35 11.96 27.43 4.02
N LEU A 36 13.11 26.85 4.38
CA LEU A 36 13.58 25.58 3.82
C LEU A 36 12.63 24.42 4.17
N ALA A 37 12.07 24.40 5.38
CA ALA A 37 11.11 23.38 5.80
C ALA A 37 9.78 23.46 5.02
N LEU A 38 9.28 24.67 4.76
CA LEU A 38 8.05 24.87 3.99
C LEU A 38 8.19 24.40 2.53
N MET A 39 9.38 24.54 1.94
CA MET A 39 9.64 24.06 0.57
C MET A 39 9.58 22.52 0.44
N GLN A 40 9.79 21.77 1.51
CA GLN A 40 9.82 20.30 1.48
C GLN A 40 8.46 19.64 1.75
N ARG A 41 7.47 20.37 2.27
CA ARG A 41 6.16 19.83 2.68
C ARG A 41 5.33 19.19 1.54
N PRO A 42 5.29 19.72 0.30
CA PRO A 42 4.43 19.17 -0.74
C PRO A 42 4.77 17.73 -1.14
N SER A 43 6.07 17.38 -1.22
CA SER A 43 6.51 16.05 -1.68
C SER A 43 6.22 14.95 -0.65
N ALA A 44 6.26 15.27 0.64
CA ALA A 44 5.95 14.32 1.71
C ALA A 44 4.47 13.92 1.69
N ASN A 45 3.55 14.87 1.51
CA ASN A 45 2.11 14.58 1.45
C ASN A 45 1.76 13.62 0.32
N GLU A 46 2.36 13.81 -0.86
CA GLU A 46 2.14 12.95 -2.02
C GLU A 46 2.64 11.52 -1.77
N GLN A 47 3.80 11.35 -1.13
CA GLN A 47 4.30 10.03 -0.75
C GLN A 47 3.37 9.33 0.26
N PHE A 48 2.85 10.05 1.26
CA PHE A 48 1.92 9.49 2.23
C PHE A 48 0.61 9.03 1.60
N LYS A 49 0.02 9.84 0.70
CA LYS A 49 -1.19 9.48 -0.03
C LYS A 49 -0.98 8.21 -0.86
N ARG A 50 0.12 8.13 -1.62
CA ARG A 50 0.47 6.95 -2.42
C ARG A 50 0.63 5.71 -1.56
N GLN A 51 1.38 5.80 -0.47
CA GLN A 51 1.58 4.66 0.44
C GLN A 51 0.26 4.21 1.08
N ASN A 52 -0.62 5.14 1.43
CA ASN A 52 -1.94 4.81 1.98
C ASN A 52 -2.80 4.10 0.93
N ALA A 53 -2.88 4.61 -0.30
CA ALA A 53 -3.60 3.93 -1.38
C ALA A 53 -3.04 2.53 -1.67
N ALA A 54 -1.72 2.36 -1.67
CA ALA A 54 -1.09 1.05 -1.86
C ALA A 54 -1.40 0.09 -0.69
N ARG A 55 -1.46 0.59 0.56
CA ARG A 55 -1.89 -0.19 1.73
C ARG A 55 -3.37 -0.57 1.66
N GLU A 56 -4.23 0.35 1.26
CA GLU A 56 -5.67 0.08 1.10
C GLU A 56 -5.92 -0.97 0.02
N LEU A 57 -5.24 -0.85 -1.13
CA LEU A 57 -5.30 -1.86 -2.19
C LEU A 57 -4.81 -3.23 -1.69
N LYS A 58 -3.70 -3.26 -0.93
CA LYS A 58 -3.23 -4.49 -0.28
C LYS A 58 -4.32 -5.09 0.64
N VAL A 59 -4.94 -4.28 1.49
CA VAL A 59 -6.00 -4.72 2.41
C VAL A 59 -7.21 -5.22 1.63
N ALA A 60 -7.56 -4.63 0.49
CA ALA A 60 -8.63 -5.12 -0.36
C ALA A 60 -8.35 -6.54 -0.87
N PHE A 61 -7.13 -6.81 -1.37
CA PHE A 61 -6.75 -8.16 -1.78
C PHE A 61 -6.76 -9.16 -0.62
N GLU A 62 -6.23 -8.77 0.56
CA GLU A 62 -6.25 -9.63 1.74
C GLU A 62 -7.69 -9.94 2.17
N ARG A 63 -8.58 -8.95 2.18
CA ARG A 63 -10.01 -9.12 2.49
C ARG A 63 -10.69 -10.06 1.51
N ALA A 64 -10.48 -9.89 0.21
CA ALA A 64 -11.02 -10.79 -0.81
C ALA A 64 -10.56 -12.23 -0.57
N ARG A 65 -9.26 -12.44 -0.34
CA ARG A 65 -8.72 -13.76 -0.02
C ARG A 65 -9.37 -14.38 1.21
N PHE A 66 -9.44 -13.63 2.32
CA PHE A 66 -10.04 -14.13 3.55
C PHE A 66 -11.51 -14.47 3.37
N ASP A 67 -12.26 -13.68 2.61
CA ASP A 67 -13.67 -13.93 2.31
C ASP A 67 -13.86 -15.24 1.52
N SER A 68 -13.10 -15.43 0.43
CA SER A 68 -13.15 -16.68 -0.35
C SER A 68 -12.81 -17.91 0.49
N VAL A 69 -11.76 -17.84 1.33
CA VAL A 69 -11.36 -18.96 2.18
C VAL A 69 -12.41 -19.26 3.24
N LYS A 70 -12.93 -18.22 3.91
CA LYS A 70 -13.95 -18.34 4.95
C LYS A 70 -15.22 -19.01 4.42
N ARG A 71 -15.68 -18.61 3.23
CA ARG A 71 -16.89 -19.15 2.59
C ARG A 71 -16.64 -20.44 1.80
N ARG A 72 -15.37 -20.83 1.63
CA ARG A 72 -14.94 -21.89 0.70
C ARG A 72 -15.53 -21.66 -0.71
N ALA A 73 -15.44 -20.43 -1.18
CA ALA A 73 -16.08 -19.99 -2.41
C ALA A 73 -15.47 -20.66 -3.66
N GLU A 74 -16.33 -21.02 -4.61
CA GLU A 74 -15.95 -21.61 -5.90
C GLU A 74 -16.72 -20.95 -7.05
N GLY A 75 -16.10 -20.91 -8.23
CA GLY A 75 -16.70 -20.35 -9.43
C GLY A 75 -17.11 -18.88 -9.25
N VAL A 76 -18.38 -18.58 -9.53
CA VAL A 76 -18.93 -17.21 -9.56
C VAL A 76 -18.97 -16.54 -8.18
N LEU A 77 -18.89 -17.32 -7.09
CA LEU A 77 -18.94 -16.80 -5.72
C LEU A 77 -17.56 -16.41 -5.17
N GLN A 78 -16.49 -16.59 -5.95
CA GLN A 78 -15.14 -16.23 -5.56
C GLN A 78 -15.03 -14.71 -5.38
N ALA A 79 -14.54 -14.31 -4.20
CA ALA A 79 -14.22 -12.92 -3.97
C ALA A 79 -13.12 -12.46 -4.92
N SER A 80 -13.22 -11.21 -5.35
CA SER A 80 -12.33 -10.66 -6.36
C SER A 80 -12.02 -9.19 -6.12
N VAL A 81 -10.92 -8.74 -6.73
CA VAL A 81 -10.56 -7.33 -6.81
C VAL A 81 -10.29 -7.00 -8.27
N THR A 82 -11.10 -6.11 -8.84
CA THR A 82 -10.88 -5.57 -10.18
C THR A 82 -10.17 -4.23 -10.07
N VAL A 83 -8.96 -4.15 -10.62
CA VAL A 83 -8.11 -2.97 -10.59
C VAL A 83 -8.18 -2.26 -11.93
N THR A 84 -8.39 -0.95 -11.89
CA THR A 84 -8.33 -0.05 -13.05
C THR A 84 -7.25 1.02 -12.81
N THR A 85 -7.05 1.91 -13.77
CA THR A 85 -6.02 2.95 -13.70
C THR A 85 -6.18 3.88 -12.50
N ASN A 86 -7.41 4.22 -12.12
CA ASN A 86 -7.67 5.22 -11.07
C ASN A 86 -8.60 4.70 -9.97
N SER A 87 -8.93 3.42 -9.96
CA SER A 87 -9.82 2.83 -8.97
C SER A 87 -9.59 1.34 -8.84
N TYR A 88 -10.10 0.77 -7.77
CA TYR A 88 -10.25 -0.67 -7.64
C TYR A 88 -11.60 -0.99 -7.02
N THR A 89 -12.16 -2.14 -7.38
CA THR A 89 -13.43 -2.62 -6.85
C THR A 89 -13.22 -3.94 -6.13
N LEU A 90 -13.53 -3.96 -4.84
CA LEU A 90 -13.53 -5.17 -4.02
C LEU A 90 -14.91 -5.82 -4.11
N SER A 91 -14.98 -7.07 -4.56
CA SER A 91 -16.21 -7.87 -4.58
C SER A 91 -16.11 -8.98 -3.54
N THR A 92 -16.93 -8.89 -2.48
CA THR A 92 -16.94 -9.83 -1.34
C THR A 92 -18.36 -10.04 -0.85
N ASP A 93 -18.60 -11.11 -0.11
CA ASP A 93 -19.87 -11.29 0.60
C ASP A 93 -19.87 -10.49 1.92
N VAL A 94 -20.45 -9.28 1.87
CA VAL A 94 -20.54 -8.39 3.05
C VAL A 94 -21.77 -8.74 3.90
N ASN A 95 -22.78 -9.39 3.32
CA ASN A 95 -24.03 -9.69 3.98
C ASN A 95 -24.28 -11.21 3.97
N PRO A 96 -24.12 -11.90 5.10
CA PRO A 96 -24.27 -13.36 5.17
C PRO A 96 -25.69 -13.86 4.81
N ASN A 97 -26.66 -12.97 4.67
CA ASN A 97 -28.03 -13.27 4.26
C ASN A 97 -28.31 -12.96 2.78
N ALA A 98 -27.38 -12.33 2.07
CA ALA A 98 -27.51 -12.03 0.64
C ALA A 98 -26.97 -13.20 -0.21
N THR A 99 -27.60 -13.46 -1.35
CA THR A 99 -27.24 -14.59 -2.23
C THR A 99 -26.13 -14.25 -3.24
N GLY A 100 -25.30 -13.23 -2.99
CA GLY A 100 -24.34 -12.74 -3.97
C GLY A 100 -23.25 -11.86 -3.37
N LEU A 101 -22.23 -11.56 -4.19
CA LEU A 101 -21.16 -10.65 -3.82
C LEU A 101 -21.62 -9.20 -3.91
N GLU A 102 -21.17 -8.40 -2.96
CA GLU A 102 -21.31 -6.95 -2.97
C GLU A 102 -19.98 -6.33 -3.41
N SER A 103 -20.08 -5.35 -4.30
CA SER A 103 -18.92 -4.66 -4.87
C SER A 103 -18.78 -3.26 -4.30
N VAL A 104 -17.64 -3.00 -3.64
CA VAL A 104 -17.28 -1.69 -3.10
C VAL A 104 -16.15 -1.11 -3.94
N ALA A 105 -16.43 0.01 -4.61
CA ALA A 105 -15.44 0.72 -5.41
C ALA A 105 -14.70 1.78 -4.56
N SER A 106 -13.37 1.80 -4.67
CA SER A 106 -12.51 2.85 -4.13
C SER A 106 -11.99 3.70 -5.29
N ASP A 107 -12.31 4.99 -5.28
CA ASP A 107 -11.83 5.96 -6.28
C ASP A 107 -10.57 6.69 -5.79
N LEU A 108 -9.55 6.74 -6.64
CA LEU A 108 -8.26 7.39 -6.40
C LEU A 108 -8.08 8.66 -7.26
N SER A 109 -9.04 9.00 -8.12
CA SER A 109 -8.95 10.10 -9.09
C SER A 109 -8.68 11.46 -8.43
N GLY A 110 -9.24 11.70 -7.24
CA GLY A 110 -9.03 12.94 -6.47
C GLY A 110 -7.68 13.05 -5.75
N ALA A 111 -6.89 11.97 -5.72
CA ALA A 111 -5.66 11.90 -4.92
C ALA A 111 -4.37 12.10 -5.74
N ASN A 112 -4.46 12.34 -7.05
CA ASN A 112 -3.31 12.31 -7.97
C ASN A 112 -2.54 10.98 -7.87
N ILE A 113 -3.28 9.86 -7.78
CA ILE A 113 -2.72 8.52 -7.69
C ILE A 113 -3.17 7.74 -8.91
N THR A 114 -2.23 7.06 -9.55
CA THR A 114 -2.50 6.17 -10.68
C THR A 114 -1.98 4.79 -10.36
N ILE A 115 -2.73 3.78 -10.78
CA ILE A 115 -2.34 2.39 -10.77
C ILE A 115 -1.98 1.99 -12.21
N ALA A 116 -0.84 1.33 -12.38
CA ALA A 116 -0.42 0.74 -13.65
C ALA A 116 -0.11 -0.75 -13.46
N GLY A 117 -0.20 -1.52 -14.55
CA GLY A 117 0.29 -2.88 -14.55
C GLY A 117 1.81 -2.95 -14.59
N PHE A 118 2.40 -3.86 -13.82
CA PHE A 118 3.82 -4.19 -13.92
C PHE A 118 4.04 -5.09 -15.14
N THR A 119 5.05 -4.80 -15.98
CA THR A 119 5.49 -5.62 -17.13
C THR A 119 4.37 -6.16 -18.03
N SER A 120 4.01 -5.42 -19.09
CA SER A 120 3.04 -5.79 -20.16
C SER A 120 1.59 -6.10 -19.75
N MET A 121 1.26 -6.06 -18.45
CA MET A 121 -0.11 -6.21 -17.98
C MET A 121 -0.98 -5.02 -18.38
N THR A 122 -2.17 -5.28 -18.93
CA THR A 122 -3.09 -4.24 -19.39
C THR A 122 -4.29 -4.12 -18.46
N LEU A 123 -4.54 -2.93 -17.90
CA LEU A 123 -5.72 -2.70 -17.06
C LEU A 123 -7.00 -2.62 -17.92
N PRO A 124 -8.17 -3.06 -17.43
CA PRO A 124 -8.42 -3.57 -16.08
C PRO A 124 -7.97 -5.03 -15.88
N VAL A 125 -7.56 -5.35 -14.64
CA VAL A 125 -7.16 -6.70 -14.24
C VAL A 125 -8.07 -7.14 -13.11
N THR A 126 -8.63 -8.35 -13.21
CA THR A 126 -9.43 -8.94 -12.13
C THR A 126 -8.64 -10.06 -11.47
N VAL A 127 -8.40 -9.92 -10.18
CA VAL A 127 -7.77 -10.94 -9.34
C VAL A 127 -8.87 -11.64 -8.56
N THR A 128 -8.98 -12.96 -8.72
CA THR A 128 -9.94 -13.83 -8.03
C THR A 128 -9.21 -14.72 -7.05
N PHE A 129 -9.87 -15.06 -5.94
CA PHE A 129 -9.33 -15.99 -4.93
C PHE A 129 -10.24 -17.20 -4.79
N ASP A 130 -9.66 -18.40 -4.80
CA ASP A 130 -10.40 -19.64 -4.62
C ASP A 130 -10.63 -20.00 -3.14
N ARG A 131 -11.26 -21.15 -2.88
CA ARG A 131 -11.50 -21.67 -1.51
C ARG A 131 -10.23 -21.95 -0.70
N ARG A 132 -9.07 -22.09 -1.34
CA ARG A 132 -7.75 -22.27 -0.70
C ARG A 132 -7.04 -20.93 -0.51
N GLY A 133 -7.58 -19.87 -1.07
CA GLY A 133 -6.98 -18.55 -1.10
C GLY A 133 -5.86 -18.44 -2.12
N GLU A 134 -5.81 -19.34 -3.11
CA GLU A 134 -4.94 -19.23 -4.27
C GLU A 134 -5.48 -18.13 -5.19
N ALA A 135 -4.58 -17.32 -5.73
CA ALA A 135 -4.95 -16.19 -6.57
C ALA A 135 -4.81 -16.55 -8.04
N SER A 136 -5.81 -16.14 -8.83
CA SER A 136 -5.77 -16.17 -10.29
C SER A 136 -6.13 -14.80 -10.82
N ALA A 137 -5.29 -14.24 -11.68
CA ALA A 137 -5.52 -12.92 -12.25
C ALA A 137 -5.66 -13.00 -13.77
N VAL A 138 -6.65 -12.29 -14.28
CA VAL A 138 -6.96 -12.24 -15.70
C VAL A 138 -7.05 -10.78 -16.13
N ASP A 139 -6.42 -10.47 -17.26
CA ASP A 139 -6.55 -9.21 -17.96
C ASP A 139 -7.20 -9.41 -19.35
N GLY A 140 -7.24 -8.36 -20.17
CA GLY A 140 -7.82 -8.47 -21.53
C GLY A 140 -7.10 -9.46 -22.46
N SER A 141 -5.90 -9.92 -22.11
CA SER A 141 -5.05 -10.82 -22.89
C SER A 141 -4.97 -12.25 -22.33
N GLY A 142 -5.40 -12.48 -21.09
CA GLY A 142 -5.46 -13.80 -20.46
C GLY A 142 -4.92 -13.82 -19.04
N TYR A 143 -4.36 -14.95 -18.63
CA TYR A 143 -3.79 -15.11 -17.29
C TYR A 143 -2.50 -14.31 -17.14
N VAL A 144 -2.43 -13.52 -16.07
CA VAL A 144 -1.29 -12.64 -15.77
C VAL A 144 -0.84 -12.82 -14.33
N ASN A 145 0.40 -12.40 -14.05
CA ASN A 145 0.89 -12.28 -12.68
C ASN A 145 0.42 -10.93 -12.09
N PRO A 146 -0.42 -10.91 -11.06
CA PRO A 146 -1.00 -9.68 -10.52
C PRO A 146 0.04 -8.86 -9.76
N GLN A 147 0.64 -7.91 -10.48
CA GLN A 147 1.66 -6.99 -9.97
C GLN A 147 1.30 -5.57 -10.40
N PHE A 148 1.06 -4.69 -9.44
CA PHE A 148 0.53 -3.35 -9.67
C PHE A 148 1.53 -2.30 -9.17
N LEU A 149 1.76 -1.28 -9.99
CA LEU A 149 2.47 -0.07 -9.62
C LEU A 149 1.47 0.98 -9.17
N VAL A 150 1.61 1.46 -7.94
CA VAL A 150 0.85 2.59 -7.41
C VAL A 150 1.76 3.80 -7.41
N CYS A 151 1.44 4.85 -8.15
CA CYS A 151 2.31 6.00 -8.42
C CYS A 151 1.60 7.32 -8.09
N ASN A 152 2.39 8.37 -7.85
CA ASN A 152 1.85 9.74 -7.87
C ASN A 152 1.82 10.26 -9.30
N GLY A 153 0.65 10.67 -9.79
CA GLY A 153 0.44 11.02 -11.18
C GLY A 153 0.76 9.84 -12.10
N THR A 154 1.38 10.11 -13.24
CA THR A 154 1.75 9.07 -14.22
C THR A 154 2.87 8.18 -13.69
N CYS A 155 2.70 6.86 -13.80
CA CYS A 155 3.76 5.92 -13.44
C CYS A 155 4.99 6.09 -14.34
N PRO A 156 6.20 6.28 -13.78
CA PRO A 156 7.42 6.38 -14.56
C PRO A 156 7.81 5.02 -15.14
N VAL A 157 8.53 5.04 -16.27
CA VAL A 157 9.08 3.83 -16.91
C VAL A 157 10.04 3.08 -15.99
N THR A 158 10.78 3.83 -15.16
CA THR A 158 11.72 3.31 -14.17
C THR A 158 11.26 3.72 -12.76
N PRO A 159 10.38 2.92 -12.11
CA PRO A 159 9.87 3.24 -10.79
C PRO A 159 10.97 3.23 -9.73
N THR A 160 10.89 4.20 -8.82
CA THR A 160 11.78 4.34 -7.67
C THR A 160 10.98 4.25 -6.37
N SER A 161 11.65 4.01 -5.23
CA SER A 161 11.01 4.04 -3.91
C SER A 161 10.33 5.37 -3.59
N SER A 162 10.78 6.47 -4.19
CA SER A 162 10.20 7.81 -4.00
C SER A 162 8.99 8.09 -4.88
N THR A 163 8.82 7.37 -5.99
CA THR A 163 7.80 7.65 -7.03
C THR A 163 6.71 6.60 -7.10
N ALA A 164 6.98 5.36 -6.66
CA ALA A 164 6.06 4.25 -6.78
C ALA A 164 6.13 3.28 -5.59
N ASN A 165 5.05 2.51 -5.44
CA ASN A 165 4.97 1.32 -4.60
C ASN A 165 4.49 0.15 -5.46
N ILE A 166 4.99 -1.06 -5.18
CA ILE A 166 4.57 -2.26 -5.89
C ILE A 166 3.65 -3.05 -4.96
N VAL A 167 2.43 -3.32 -5.40
CA VAL A 167 1.50 -4.25 -4.75
C VAL A 167 1.44 -5.51 -5.60
N LEU A 168 1.85 -6.65 -5.07
CA LEU A 168 1.81 -7.92 -5.78
C LEU A 168 1.03 -8.96 -5.00
N VAL A 169 0.34 -9.84 -5.74
CA VAL A 169 -0.33 -11.01 -5.18
C VAL A 169 0.40 -12.26 -5.73
N THR A 170 0.85 -13.13 -4.83
CA THR A 170 1.50 -14.39 -5.25
C THR A 170 0.44 -15.40 -5.71
N PRO A 171 0.79 -16.45 -6.46
CA PRO A 171 -0.15 -17.52 -6.81
C PRO A 171 -0.80 -18.19 -5.57
N THR A 172 -0.08 -18.23 -4.45
CA THR A 172 -0.59 -18.71 -3.15
C THR A 172 -1.51 -17.71 -2.42
N GLY A 173 -1.79 -16.56 -3.04
CA GLY A 173 -2.62 -15.47 -2.54
C GLY A 173 -1.96 -14.57 -1.50
N THR A 174 -0.66 -14.71 -1.24
CA THR A 174 0.04 -13.79 -0.34
C THR A 174 0.16 -12.42 -0.99
N VAL A 175 -0.25 -11.36 -0.28
CA VAL A 175 -0.18 -9.99 -0.78
C VAL A 175 1.02 -9.29 -0.18
N ASN A 176 1.92 -8.82 -1.03
CA ASN A 176 3.12 -8.10 -0.62
C ASN A 176 3.11 -6.65 -1.11
N LEU A 177 3.68 -5.78 -0.29
CA LEU A 177 3.92 -4.38 -0.61
C LEU A 177 5.43 -4.16 -0.65
N LEU A 178 5.96 -3.78 -1.80
CA LEU A 178 7.37 -3.50 -2.00
C LEU A 178 7.58 -2.02 -2.36
N ALA A 179 8.83 -1.56 -2.23
CA ALA A 179 9.24 -0.26 -2.75
C ALA A 179 9.25 -0.27 -4.29
N GLY A 180 9.04 0.89 -4.93
CA GLY A 180 8.97 1.00 -6.39
C GLY A 180 10.22 0.53 -7.15
N ASN A 181 11.40 0.55 -6.53
CA ASN A 181 12.65 0.05 -7.11
C ASN A 181 12.99 -1.40 -6.72
N ALA A 182 12.12 -2.07 -5.96
CA ALA A 182 12.35 -3.46 -5.59
C ALA A 182 12.14 -4.36 -6.81
N THR A 183 12.96 -5.39 -6.96
CA THR A 183 12.74 -6.44 -7.96
C THR A 183 11.63 -7.35 -7.46
N PRO A 184 10.45 -7.42 -8.12
CA PRO A 184 9.42 -8.36 -7.71
C PRO A 184 9.92 -9.79 -7.86
N PRO A 185 9.61 -10.68 -6.91
CA PRO A 185 9.87 -12.10 -7.10
C PRO A 185 9.13 -12.59 -8.36
N THR A 186 9.83 -13.37 -9.17
CA THR A 186 9.21 -14.07 -10.30
C THR A 186 8.60 -15.36 -9.78
N PHE A 187 7.35 -15.61 -10.15
CA PHE A 187 6.69 -16.87 -9.88
C PHE A 187 6.68 -17.66 -11.18
N ALA A 188 7.34 -18.82 -11.18
CA ALA A 188 7.18 -19.75 -12.28
C ALA A 188 5.72 -20.21 -12.30
N ASN A 189 5.13 -20.29 -13.49
CA ASN A 189 3.83 -20.93 -13.65
C ASN A 189 3.95 -22.37 -13.15
N ALA A 190 2.96 -22.83 -12.38
CA ALA A 190 2.91 -24.23 -11.97
C ALA A 190 2.87 -25.10 -13.23
N ASN A 191 3.71 -26.13 -13.29
CA ASN A 191 3.74 -27.04 -14.41
C ASN A 191 2.47 -27.93 -14.33
N VAL A 192 1.44 -27.60 -15.10
CA VAL A 192 0.20 -28.38 -15.15
C VAL A 192 0.41 -29.51 -16.15
N THR A 193 0.75 -30.70 -15.66
CA THR A 193 0.72 -31.92 -16.48
C THR A 193 -0.74 -32.33 -16.68
N SER A 194 -1.23 -32.28 -17.91
CA SER A 194 -2.51 -32.86 -18.25
C SER A 194 -2.45 -34.37 -18.03
N ILE A 195 -3.32 -34.89 -17.16
CA ILE A 195 -3.50 -36.33 -17.00
C ILE A 195 -4.36 -36.78 -18.18
N PRO A 196 -3.86 -37.67 -19.07
CA PRO A 196 -4.66 -38.21 -20.16
C PRO A 196 -5.88 -38.94 -19.59
N THR A 197 -7.03 -38.82 -20.24
CA THR A 197 -8.30 -39.49 -19.85
C THR A 197 -8.20 -41.02 -19.80
N THR A 198 -7.10 -41.61 -20.27
CA THR A 198 -6.79 -43.03 -20.24
C THR A 198 -6.05 -43.49 -18.99
N THR A 199 -5.57 -42.56 -18.14
CA THR A 199 -4.88 -42.91 -16.89
C THR A 199 -5.92 -43.03 -15.80
N GLY A 200 -6.39 -44.25 -15.54
CA GLY A 200 -7.37 -44.54 -14.50
C GLY A 200 -6.93 -43.96 -13.15
N ILE A 201 -7.73 -43.05 -12.60
CA ILE A 201 -7.59 -42.61 -11.21
C ILE A 201 -7.82 -43.85 -10.37
N SER A 202 -6.78 -44.34 -9.69
CA SER A 202 -6.85 -45.57 -8.90
C SER A 202 -7.99 -45.48 -7.87
N ASN A 203 -8.99 -46.36 -7.98
CA ASN A 203 -10.15 -46.47 -7.08
C ASN A 203 -9.78 -47.03 -5.68
N MET A 204 -8.69 -46.57 -5.06
CA MET A 204 -8.27 -47.01 -3.73
C MET A 204 -8.85 -46.10 -2.63
N VAL A 205 -10.17 -45.92 -2.61
CA VAL A 205 -10.92 -45.57 -1.39
C VAL A 205 -12.26 -46.29 -1.46
N SER A 206 -12.31 -47.51 -0.94
CA SER A 206 -13.56 -48.13 -0.49
C SER A 206 -13.73 -47.69 0.96
N LEU A 207 -14.70 -46.81 1.23
CA LEU A 207 -15.15 -46.55 2.60
C LEU A 207 -15.95 -47.77 3.08
N PRO A 208 -15.69 -48.30 4.30
CA PRO A 208 -16.51 -49.33 4.92
C PRO A 208 -17.90 -48.80 5.32
#